data_AF-A0A7V3MK00-F1
#
_entry.id   AF-A0A7V3MK00-F1
#
_cell.length_a   1.000
_cell.length_b   1.000
_cell.length_c   1.000
_cell.angle_alpha   90.00
_cell.angle_beta   90.00
_cell.angle_gamma   90.00
#
_symmetry.space_group_name_H-M   'P 1'
#
loop_
_entity.id
_entity.type
_entity.pdbx_description
1 polymer ?
#
loop_
_entity_poly.entity_id
_entity_poly.type
_entity_poly.pdbx_seq_one_letter_code
_entity_poly.pdbx_strand_id
1 'polypeptide(L)'
;MTKTHTYARFKKEPWILYDDAADPYQMNNLVGDDKLRQSLEEQLDAWLARMEDDFASDMVLAERYGITVDERGIPPYRYDQNVMREMWRRVRGERSATP
;
A
#
# COMPACT_ATOMS: atom_id res chain seq x y z
N MET A 1 -6.40 3.30 11.40
CA MET A 1 -6.50 4.42 12.37
C MET A 1 -7.90 4.44 12.94
N THR A 2 -8.02 4.68 14.24
CA THR A 2 -9.29 4.95 14.93
C THR A 2 -9.35 6.43 15.29
N LYS A 3 -10.34 6.85 16.09
CA LYS A 3 -10.37 8.23 16.60
C LYS A 3 -9.27 8.53 17.63
N THR A 4 -8.67 7.51 18.22
CA THR A 4 -7.73 7.65 19.35
C THR A 4 -6.44 6.90 19.15
N HIS A 5 -6.29 6.11 18.08
CA HIS A 5 -5.10 5.29 17.87
C HIS A 5 -4.71 5.21 16.40
N THR A 6 -3.41 5.26 16.18
CA THR A 6 -2.79 4.96 14.91
C THR A 6 -2.15 3.58 14.97
N TYR A 7 -2.45 2.74 14.00
CA TYR A 7 -1.86 1.42 13.87
C TYR A 7 -1.55 1.11 12.41
N ALA A 8 -0.36 0.60 12.14
CA ALA A 8 0.05 0.10 10.84
C ALA A 8 0.95 -1.13 10.99
N ARG A 9 0.90 -2.00 9.98
CA ARG A 9 1.69 -3.23 9.89
C ARG A 9 2.26 -3.41 8.49
N PHE A 10 3.37 -4.13 8.42
CA PHE A 10 3.74 -4.84 7.21
C PHE A 10 2.91 -6.12 7.09
N LYS A 11 2.96 -6.78 5.93
CA LYS A 11 2.21 -8.03 5.69
C LYS A 11 2.49 -9.16 6.70
N LYS A 12 3.68 -9.16 7.32
CA LYS A 12 4.13 -10.26 8.20
C LYS A 12 4.44 -9.83 9.63
N GLU A 13 4.48 -8.52 9.90
CA GLU A 13 4.91 -8.02 11.19
C GLU A 13 4.26 -6.66 11.48
N PRO A 14 3.91 -6.40 12.75
CA PRO A 14 3.41 -5.10 13.16
C PRO A 14 4.53 -4.05 13.04
N TRP A 15 4.17 -2.80 12.78
CA TRP A 15 5.16 -1.74 12.56
C TRP A 15 5.08 -0.64 13.61
N ILE A 16 3.94 0.05 13.67
CA ILE A 16 3.74 1.19 14.56
C ILE A 16 2.38 1.12 15.22
N LEU A 17 2.33 1.51 16.49
CA LEU A 17 1.12 1.70 17.26
C LEU A 17 1.27 2.94 18.13
N TYR A 18 0.33 3.87 18.06
CA TYR A 18 0.32 5.09 18.86
C TYR A 18 -1.07 5.31 19.49
N ASP A 19 -1.08 5.83 20.71
CA ASP A 19 -2.26 6.42 21.34
C ASP A 19 -2.28 7.92 21.00
N ASP A 20 -3.08 8.30 20.02
CA ASP A 20 -3.14 9.68 19.51
C ASP A 20 -3.74 10.66 20.54
N ALA A 21 -4.46 10.16 21.55
CA ALA A 21 -5.04 11.00 22.60
C ALA A 21 -4.02 11.34 23.69
N ALA A 22 -3.19 10.37 24.08
CA ALA A 22 -2.14 10.56 25.08
C ALA A 22 -0.80 11.04 24.48
N ASP A 23 -0.54 10.73 23.21
CA ASP A 23 0.68 11.06 22.47
C ASP A 23 0.37 11.69 21.10
N PRO A 24 -0.11 12.95 21.06
CA PRO A 24 -0.54 13.62 19.82
C PRO A 24 0.55 13.79 18.77
N TYR A 25 1.82 13.68 19.17
CA TYR A 25 2.98 13.78 18.28
C TYR A 25 3.59 12.42 17.96
N GLN A 26 2.98 11.32 18.41
CA GLN A 26 3.35 9.94 18.07
C GLN A 26 4.84 9.64 18.34
N MET A 27 5.35 10.11 19.47
CA MET A 27 6.75 9.96 19.86
C MET A 27 7.04 8.61 20.54
N ASN A 28 6.02 7.93 21.05
CA ASN A 28 6.16 6.70 21.83
C ASN A 28 5.47 5.52 21.13
N ASN A 29 6.25 4.69 20.44
CA ASN A 29 5.72 3.52 19.74
C ASN A 29 5.33 2.41 20.73
N LEU A 30 4.03 2.13 20.81
CA LEU A 30 3.41 1.15 21.68
C LEU A 30 3.24 -0.23 21.00
N VAL A 31 3.90 -0.50 19.88
CA VAL A 31 3.73 -1.75 19.12
C VAL A 31 4.02 -3.02 19.94
N GLY A 32 4.79 -2.91 21.03
CA GLY A 32 5.06 -4.00 21.96
C GLY A 32 3.91 -4.32 22.94
N ASP A 33 2.86 -3.51 23.02
CA ASP A 33 1.65 -3.84 23.78
C ASP A 33 0.79 -4.83 22.98
N ASP A 34 0.96 -6.12 23.27
CA ASP A 34 0.28 -7.20 22.57
C ASP A 34 -1.25 -7.10 22.63
N LYS A 35 -1.80 -6.64 23.75
CA LYS A 35 -3.25 -6.59 23.94
C LYS A 35 -3.86 -5.49 23.08
N LEU A 36 -3.26 -4.30 23.10
CA LEU A 36 -3.73 -3.18 22.30
C LEU A 36 -3.50 -3.44 20.81
N ARG A 37 -2.34 -4.00 20.48
CA ARG A 37 -2.00 -4.40 19.11
C ARG A 37 -2.99 -5.40 18.55
N GLN A 38 -3.32 -6.47 19.28
CA GLN A 38 -4.24 -7.50 18.80
C GLN A 38 -5.65 -6.93 18.52
N SER A 39 -6.15 -6.05 19.39
CA SER A 39 -7.45 -5.38 19.19
C SER A 39 -7.48 -4.51 17.92
N LEU A 40 -6.37 -3.84 17.60
CA LEU A 40 -6.25 -3.03 16.39
C LEU A 40 -5.97 -3.89 15.14
N GLU A 41 -5.28 -5.02 15.30
CA GLU A 41 -5.07 -6.03 14.25
C GLU A 41 -6.41 -6.60 13.77
N GLU A 42 -7.27 -7.03 14.69
CA GLU A 42 -8.61 -7.56 14.37
C GLU A 42 -9.47 -6.54 13.61
N GLN A 43 -9.39 -5.27 14.00
CA GLN A 43 -10.09 -4.19 13.30
C GLN A 43 -9.53 -3.96 11.89
N LEU A 44 -8.20 -3.97 11.74
CA LEU A 44 -7.56 -3.84 10.43
C LEU A 44 -7.95 -4.99 9.50
N ASP A 45 -7.92 -6.22 9.98
CA ASP A 45 -8.30 -7.40 9.21
C ASP A 45 -9.77 -7.37 8.81
N ALA A 46 -10.66 -6.90 9.69
CA ALA A 46 -12.07 -6.68 9.35
C ALA A 46 -12.26 -5.64 8.23
N TRP A 47 -11.45 -4.57 8.23
CA TRP A 47 -11.46 -3.58 7.15
C TRP A 47 -10.93 -4.13 5.84
N LEU A 48 -9.83 -4.88 5.85
CA LEU A 48 -9.29 -5.54 4.66
C LEU A 48 -10.33 -6.49 4.05
N ALA A 49 -10.95 -7.34 4.86
CA ALA A 49 -12.01 -8.25 4.41
C ALA A 49 -13.21 -7.49 3.82
N ARG A 50 -13.64 -6.39 4.45
CA ARG A 50 -14.74 -5.55 3.95
C ARG A 50 -14.43 -4.91 2.59
N MET A 51 -13.17 -4.57 2.35
CA MET A 51 -12.73 -3.98 1.08
C MET A 51 -12.36 -5.04 0.03
N GLU A 52 -12.49 -6.33 0.35
CA GLU A 52 -12.01 -7.45 -0.48
C GLU A 52 -10.52 -7.30 -0.83
N ASP A 53 -9.75 -6.70 0.10
CA ASP A 53 -8.32 -6.49 -0.05
C ASP A 53 -7.56 -7.65 0.59
N ASP A 54 -6.91 -8.45 -0.25
CA ASP A 54 -6.10 -9.60 0.18
C ASP A 54 -4.68 -9.21 0.63
N PHE A 55 -4.39 -7.90 0.65
CA PHE A 55 -3.13 -7.32 1.08
C PHE A 55 -1.92 -7.96 0.39
N ALA A 56 -2.08 -8.24 -0.91
CA ALA A 56 -1.12 -8.97 -1.73
C ALA A 56 0.22 -8.23 -1.89
N SER A 57 1.27 -8.97 -2.29
CA SER A 57 2.54 -8.34 -2.64
C SER A 57 2.44 -7.50 -3.90
N ASP A 58 3.36 -6.54 -4.01
CA ASP A 58 3.65 -5.81 -5.24
C ASP A 58 3.73 -6.71 -6.47
N MET A 59 4.47 -7.81 -6.42
CA MET A 59 4.61 -8.74 -7.55
C MET A 59 3.30 -9.47 -7.89
N VAL A 60 2.54 -9.88 -6.87
CA VAL A 60 1.22 -10.52 -7.10
C VAL A 60 0.24 -9.53 -7.71
N LEU A 61 0.24 -8.27 -7.25
CA LEU A 61 -0.59 -7.22 -7.83
C LEU A 61 -0.14 -6.88 -9.26
N ALA A 62 1.17 -6.84 -9.52
CA ALA A 62 1.71 -6.58 -10.84
C ALA A 62 1.26 -7.65 -11.85
N GLU A 63 1.34 -8.93 -11.47
CA GLU A 63 0.82 -10.03 -12.28
C GLU A 63 -0.70 -9.92 -12.47
N ARG A 64 -1.45 -9.75 -11.37
CA ARG A 64 -2.93 -9.65 -11.39
C ARG A 64 -3.45 -8.58 -12.33
N TYR A 65 -2.76 -7.44 -12.41
CA TYR A 65 -3.19 -6.29 -13.21
C TYR A 65 -2.38 -6.09 -14.50
N GLY A 66 -1.49 -7.04 -14.85
CA GLY A 66 -0.69 -6.96 -16.07
C GLY A 66 0.31 -5.80 -16.11
N ILE A 67 0.80 -5.36 -14.95
CA ILE A 67 1.80 -4.30 -14.84
C ILE A 67 3.18 -4.88 -15.08
N THR A 68 3.87 -4.38 -16.11
CA THR A 68 5.29 -4.72 -16.34
C THR A 68 6.18 -4.03 -15.33
N VAL A 69 7.13 -4.78 -14.77
CA VAL A 69 8.14 -4.29 -13.83
C VAL A 69 9.54 -4.71 -14.30
N ASP A 70 10.56 -3.94 -13.93
CA ASP A 70 11.96 -4.31 -14.18
C ASP A 70 12.46 -5.39 -13.20
N GLU A 71 13.74 -5.77 -13.29
CA GLU A 71 14.38 -6.77 -12.41
C GLU A 71 14.31 -6.42 -10.91
N ARG A 72 14.03 -5.16 -10.58
CA ARG A 72 13.90 -4.67 -9.20
C ARG A 72 12.44 -4.63 -8.74
N GLY A 73 11.49 -5.06 -9.57
CA GLY A 73 10.06 -4.97 -9.29
C GLY A 73 9.48 -3.56 -9.49
N ILE A 74 10.18 -2.68 -10.20
CA ILE A 74 9.76 -1.28 -10.35
C ILE A 74 9.07 -1.07 -11.71
N PRO A 75 7.85 -0.51 -11.73
CA PRO A 75 7.22 -0.10 -12.98
C PRO A 75 8.06 0.97 -13.72
N PRO A 76 8.31 0.82 -15.04
CA PRO A 76 9.21 1.69 -15.79
C PRO A 76 8.83 3.18 -15.75
N TYR A 77 7.53 3.46 -15.63
CA TYR A 77 7.02 4.83 -15.55
C TYR A 77 7.54 5.63 -14.35
N ARG A 78 8.07 4.97 -13.31
CA ARG A 78 8.69 5.67 -12.17
C ARG A 78 9.96 6.43 -12.55
N TYR A 79 10.63 6.05 -13.64
CA TYR A 79 11.91 6.66 -14.06
C TYR A 79 11.96 7.05 -15.54
N ASP A 80 11.03 6.56 -16.37
CA ASP A 80 10.90 6.95 -17.77
C ASP A 80 9.55 7.65 -18.03
N GLN A 81 9.62 8.97 -18.18
CA GLN A 81 8.46 9.82 -18.49
C GLN A 81 7.86 9.51 -19.88
N ASN A 82 8.63 8.92 -20.81
CA ASN A 82 8.12 8.52 -22.11
C ASN A 82 7.16 7.33 -21.99
N VAL A 83 7.40 6.41 -21.04
CA VAL A 83 6.49 5.30 -20.75
C VAL A 83 5.12 5.82 -20.29
N MET A 84 5.07 6.82 -19.41
CA MET A 84 3.80 7.45 -19.02
C MET A 84 3.09 8.10 -20.21
N ARG A 85 3.83 8.85 -21.02
CA ARG A 85 3.28 9.53 -22.19
C ARG A 85 2.68 8.53 -23.18
N GLU A 86 3.33 7.40 -23.38
CA GLU A 86 2.90 6.35 -24.30
C GLU A 86 1.76 5.50 -23.74
N MET A 87 1.76 5.20 -22.44
CA MET A 87 0.61 4.60 -21.74
C MET A 87 -0.63 5.49 -21.89
N TRP A 88 -0.53 6.79 -21.59
CA TRP A 88 -1.64 7.73 -21.75
C TRP A 88 -2.08 7.90 -23.19
N ARG A 89 -1.17 7.77 -24.16
CA ARG A 89 -1.51 7.74 -25.59
C ARG A 89 -2.36 6.51 -25.93
N ARG A 90 -1.98 5.32 -25.46
CA ARG A 90 -2.74 4.07 -25.64
C ARG A 90 -4.11 4.12 -24.97
N VAL A 91 -4.20 4.61 -23.73
CA VAL A 91 -5.48 4.76 -22.99
C VAL A 91 -6.43 5.70 -23.73
N ARG A 92 -5.92 6.76 -24.35
CA ARG A 92 -6.73 7.71 -25.14
C ARG A 92 -7.05 7.23 -26.55
N GLY A 93 -6.60 6.04 -26.94
CA GLY A 93 -6.85 5.48 -28.28
C GLY A 93 -6.10 6.18 -29.41
N GLU A 94 -5.09 6.99 -29.08
CA GLU A 94 -4.25 7.68 -30.07
C GLU A 94 -3.27 6.66 -30.70
N ARG A 95 -3.39 6.39 -32.00
CA ARG A 95 -2.44 5.49 -32.70
C ARG A 95 -1.03 6.08 -32.64
N SER A 96 -0.03 5.21 -32.46
CA SER A 96 1.37 5.59 -32.62
C SER A 96 1.58 6.08 -34.04
N ALA A 97 1.91 7.36 -34.19
CA ALA A 97 2.55 7.85 -35.40
C ALA A 97 4.01 7.36 -35.34
N THR A 98 4.29 6.22 -35.97
CA THR A 98 5.65 5.85 -36.35
C THR A 98 5.72 5.88 -37.88
N PRO A 99 6.76 6.50 -38.47
CA PRO A 99 7.05 6.37 -39.90
C PRO A 99 7.41 4.93 -40.28
#